data_AF-A0A7X9CCE1-F1
#
_entry.id   AF-A0A7X9CCE1-F1
#
_cell.length_a   1.000
_cell.length_b   1.000
_cell.length_c   1.000
_cell.angle_alpha   90.00
_cell.angle_beta   90.00
_cell.angle_gamma   90.00
#
_symmetry.space_group_name_H-M   'P 1'
#
loop_
_entity.id
_entity.type
_entity.pdbx_description
1 polymer ?
#
loop_
_entity_poly.entity_id
_entity_poly.type
_entity_poly.pdbx_seq_one_letter_code
_entity_poly.pdbx_strand_id
1 'polypeptide(L)'
;MSTSFERVSRFSVGYDMREVDEFLSRARSAYEGRDPAFTGADITAASFATERGGYDMRVVDEALDRLSDAFALQARDDAIAEHGEDAWIAKLTERAELLKERLERPAGDRFAPAPQGEPAYDKADVDALCDQLVAYFTDGHPMSVDDVRRAAFGRRRGSEGYREAVVDVYLDHVADVMASVP
;
A
#
# COMPACT_ATOMS: atom_id res chain seq x y z
N MET A 1 1.76 17.24 22.46
CA MET A 1 3.17 17.65 22.25
C MET A 1 3.40 17.76 20.75
N SER A 2 4.02 18.83 20.27
CA SER A 2 4.43 18.92 18.86
C SER A 2 5.64 18.01 18.67
N THR A 3 5.44 16.93 17.92
CA THR A 3 6.55 16.11 17.41
C THR A 3 7.26 16.96 16.37
N SER A 4 8.25 17.74 16.80
CA SER A 4 9.10 18.47 15.86
C SER A 4 9.98 17.44 15.17
N PHE A 5 9.80 17.26 13.87
CA PHE A 5 10.69 16.43 13.07
C PHE A 5 12.09 17.01 13.04
N GLU A 6 13.06 16.12 12.83
CA GLU A 6 14.43 16.52 12.52
C GLU A 6 14.46 17.32 11.22
N ARG A 7 15.29 18.35 11.17
CA ARG A 7 15.47 19.20 9.99
C ARG A 7 16.77 18.87 9.31
N VAL A 8 16.75 18.92 7.98
CA VAL A 8 17.98 18.79 7.21
C VAL A 8 18.85 20.03 7.38
N SER A 9 20.12 19.92 6.97
CA SER A 9 21.02 21.08 6.98
C SER A 9 20.45 22.24 6.16
N ARG A 10 20.82 23.48 6.49
CA ARG A 10 20.38 24.69 5.76
C ARG A 10 20.68 24.69 4.25
N PHE A 11 21.57 23.81 3.81
CA PHE A 11 21.98 23.66 2.41
C PHE A 11 21.30 22.49 1.71
N SER A 12 20.63 21.63 2.47
CA SER A 12 19.88 20.47 1.97
C SER A 12 18.42 20.84 1.76
N VAL A 13 17.73 20.07 0.92
CA VAL A 13 16.30 20.22 0.65
C VAL A 13 15.55 19.16 1.44
N GLY A 14 14.50 19.58 2.14
CA GLY A 14 13.58 18.75 2.91
C GLY A 14 12.13 19.06 2.52
N TYR A 15 11.16 18.44 3.19
CA TYR A 15 9.74 18.81 3.00
C TYR A 15 9.39 20.15 3.65
N ASP A 16 8.45 20.89 3.06
CA ASP A 16 7.92 22.14 3.60
C ASP A 16 7.32 21.85 4.98
N MET A 17 7.88 22.53 6.00
CA MET A 17 7.52 22.26 7.38
C MET A 17 6.06 22.60 7.67
N ARG A 18 5.51 23.62 7.03
CA ARG A 18 4.13 24.07 7.27
C ARG A 18 3.14 23.07 6.69
N GLU A 19 3.38 22.58 5.47
CA GLU A 19 2.50 21.58 4.85
C GLU A 19 2.48 20.28 5.67
N VAL A 20 3.64 19.82 6.15
CA VAL A 20 3.74 18.64 7.01
C VAL A 20 3.01 18.86 8.34
N ASP A 21 3.23 20.00 9.01
CA ASP A 21 2.59 20.31 10.29
C ASP A 21 1.06 20.45 10.15
N GLU A 22 0.58 21.09 9.09
CA GLU A 22 -0.85 21.23 8.76
C GLU A 22 -1.50 19.86 8.51
N PHE A 23 -0.83 19.00 7.74
CA PHE A 23 -1.30 17.64 7.48
C PHE A 23 -1.40 16.81 8.77
N LEU A 24 -0.37 16.82 9.62
CA LEU A 24 -0.40 16.10 10.89
C LEU A 24 -1.47 16.64 11.85
N SER A 25 -1.75 17.95 11.82
CA SER A 25 -2.83 18.55 12.60
C SER A 25 -4.21 18.04 12.16
N ARG A 26 -4.42 17.89 10.84
CA ARG A 26 -5.64 17.27 10.29
C ARG A 26 -5.73 15.80 10.68
N ALA A 27 -4.67 15.03 10.50
CA ALA A 27 -4.64 13.61 10.88
C ALA A 27 -4.93 13.40 12.38
N ARG A 28 -4.38 14.25 13.27
CA ARG A 28 -4.72 14.20 14.70
C ARG A 28 -6.20 14.48 14.95
N SER A 29 -6.76 15.49 14.28
CA SER A 29 -8.17 15.83 14.42
C SER A 29 -9.07 14.67 14.00
N ALA A 30 -8.71 13.99 12.92
CA ALA A 30 -9.39 12.79 12.45
C ALA A 30 -9.30 11.63 13.45
N TYR A 31 -8.10 11.34 13.97
CA TYR A 31 -7.89 10.29 14.97
C TYR A 31 -8.67 10.53 16.27
N GLU A 32 -8.84 11.79 16.67
CA GLU A 32 -9.68 12.16 17.82
C GLU A 32 -11.19 12.14 17.51
N GLY A 33 -11.59 11.64 16.34
CA GLY A 33 -12.99 11.55 15.89
C GLY A 33 -13.61 12.88 15.48
N ARG A 34 -12.81 13.93 15.27
CA ARG A 34 -13.27 15.28 14.94
C ARG A 34 -13.31 15.58 13.44
N ASP A 35 -12.74 14.70 12.62
CA ASP A 35 -12.80 14.75 11.16
C ASP A 35 -12.97 13.34 10.56
N PRO A 36 -14.22 12.87 10.38
CA PRO A 36 -14.49 11.54 9.83
C PRO A 36 -14.24 11.44 8.31
N ALA A 37 -13.93 12.55 7.62
CA ALA A 37 -13.66 12.53 6.19
C ALA A 37 -12.20 12.17 5.87
N PHE A 38 -11.30 12.19 6.86
CA PHE A 38 -9.89 11.85 6.70
C PHE A 38 -9.66 10.37 7.02
N THR A 39 -9.06 9.66 6.08
CA THR A 39 -8.90 8.21 6.07
C THR A 39 -7.43 7.82 5.88
N GLY A 40 -7.12 6.52 6.03
CA GLY A 40 -5.79 6.00 5.70
C GLY A 40 -5.36 6.28 4.25
N ALA A 41 -6.31 6.35 3.31
CA ALA A 41 -6.03 6.67 1.91
C ALA A 41 -5.49 8.11 1.73
N ASP A 42 -5.93 9.06 2.56
CA ASP A 42 -5.43 10.43 2.55
C ASP A 42 -3.96 10.52 2.99
N ILE A 43 -3.50 9.57 3.83
CA ILE A 43 -2.09 9.44 4.22
C ILE A 43 -1.25 8.92 3.07
N THR A 44 -1.71 7.86 2.40
CA THR A 44 -0.98 7.29 1.25
C THR A 44 -0.93 8.25 0.06
N ALA A 45 -1.95 9.09 -0.12
CA ALA A 45 -1.99 10.10 -1.17
C ALA A 45 -1.27 11.41 -0.81
N ALA A 46 -0.72 11.53 0.41
CA ALA A 46 -0.08 12.75 0.87
C ALA A 46 1.18 13.07 0.05
N SER A 47 1.30 14.31 -0.38
CA SER A 47 2.49 14.82 -1.06
C SER A 47 2.80 16.22 -0.56
N PHE A 48 4.08 16.47 -0.26
CA PHE A 48 4.54 17.75 0.27
C PHE A 48 5.47 18.46 -0.71
N ALA A 49 5.36 19.78 -0.79
CA ALA A 49 6.35 20.63 -1.43
C ALA A 49 7.70 20.53 -0.70
N THR A 50 8.75 20.97 -1.37
CA THR A 50 10.12 20.91 -0.83
C THR A 50 10.69 22.29 -0.57
N GLU A 51 11.42 22.47 0.53
CA GLU A 51 12.11 23.72 0.88
C GLU A 51 13.53 23.48 1.41
N ARG A 52 14.37 24.53 1.38
CA ARG A 52 15.74 24.44 1.92
C ARG A 52 15.71 24.49 3.45
N GLY A 53 16.36 23.51 4.09
CA GLY A 53 16.35 23.38 5.55
C GLY A 53 14.99 22.94 6.12
N GLY A 54 14.14 22.34 5.29
CA GLY A 54 12.87 21.74 5.70
C GLY A 54 13.03 20.47 6.55
N TYR A 55 11.94 19.75 6.78
CA TYR A 55 11.99 18.49 7.51
C TYR A 55 12.69 17.39 6.72
N ASP A 56 13.41 16.52 7.41
CA ASP A 56 14.04 15.36 6.80
C ASP A 56 12.97 14.44 6.21
N MET A 57 13.02 14.27 4.89
CA MET A 57 12.03 13.50 4.13
C MET A 57 11.91 12.08 4.67
N ARG A 58 13.03 11.43 4.99
CA ARG A 58 13.02 10.05 5.48
C ARG A 58 12.31 9.93 6.82
N VAL A 59 12.53 10.91 7.71
CA VAL A 59 11.93 10.92 9.04
C VAL A 59 10.43 11.19 8.95
N VAL A 60 10.01 12.08 8.04
CA VAL A 60 8.60 12.34 7.77
C VAL A 60 7.93 11.12 7.17
N ASP A 61 8.50 10.51 6.13
CA ASP A 61 7.95 9.32 5.46
C ASP A 61 7.76 8.17 6.45
N GLU A 62 8.77 7.87 7.27
CA GLU A 62 8.66 6.82 8.29
C GLU A 62 7.60 7.14 9.36
N ALA A 63 7.29 8.41 9.60
CA ALA A 63 6.22 8.81 10.50
C ALA A 63 4.84 8.70 9.84
N LEU A 64 4.73 8.98 8.53
CA LEU A 64 3.50 8.75 7.76
C LEU A 64 3.18 7.26 7.68
N ASP A 65 4.18 6.39 7.50
CA ASP A 65 4.00 4.94 7.52
C ASP A 65 3.38 4.48 8.84
N ARG A 66 3.97 4.89 9.98
CA ARG A 66 3.44 4.58 11.32
C ARG A 66 2.03 5.15 11.54
N LEU A 67 1.74 6.32 10.99
CA LEU A 67 0.42 6.93 11.07
C LEU A 67 -0.60 6.14 10.24
N SER A 68 -0.21 5.67 9.06
CA SER A 68 -1.05 4.81 8.21
C SER A 68 -1.42 3.51 8.93
N ASP A 69 -0.43 2.86 9.58
CA ASP A 69 -0.66 1.66 10.39
C ASP A 69 -1.66 1.89 11.53
N ALA A 70 -1.54 3.04 12.22
CA ALA A 70 -2.47 3.40 13.30
C ALA A 70 -3.90 3.62 12.81
N PHE A 71 -4.08 4.25 11.63
CA PHE A 71 -5.39 4.43 11.02
C PHE A 71 -5.99 3.11 10.53
N ALA A 72 -5.17 2.20 10.00
CA ALA A 72 -5.61 0.86 9.64
C ALA A 72 -6.13 0.09 10.86
N LEU A 73 -5.43 0.20 12.00
CA LEU A 73 -5.85 -0.41 13.25
C LEU A 73 -7.16 0.20 13.80
N GLN A 74 -7.29 1.53 13.77
CA GLN A 74 -8.51 2.22 14.20
C GLN A 74 -9.70 1.84 13.33
N ALA A 75 -9.54 1.82 11.99
CA ALA A 75 -10.59 1.40 11.07
C ALA A 75 -11.03 -0.05 11.30
N ARG A 76 -10.09 -0.93 11.68
CA ARG A 76 -10.39 -2.29 12.15
C ARG A 76 -11.25 -2.25 13.41
N ASP A 77 -10.81 -1.53 14.43
CA ASP A 77 -11.52 -1.48 15.72
C ASP A 77 -12.94 -0.91 15.55
N ASP A 78 -13.11 0.12 14.72
CA ASP A 78 -14.41 0.71 14.39
C ASP A 78 -15.30 -0.28 13.60
N ALA A 79 -14.75 -0.98 12.61
CA ALA A 79 -15.49 -2.00 11.84
C ALA A 79 -15.91 -3.19 12.72
N ILE A 80 -15.05 -3.62 13.65
CA ILE A 80 -15.37 -4.65 14.64
C ILE A 80 -16.48 -4.16 15.58
N ALA A 81 -16.41 -2.90 16.04
CA ALA A 81 -17.41 -2.32 16.92
C ALA A 81 -18.78 -2.14 16.24
N GLU A 82 -18.81 -1.81 14.95
CA GLU A 82 -20.05 -1.55 14.20
C GLU A 82 -20.70 -2.83 13.64
N HIS A 83 -19.90 -3.80 13.15
CA HIS A 83 -20.41 -4.95 12.41
C HIS A 83 -20.10 -6.32 13.03
N GLY A 84 -19.27 -6.36 14.08
CA GLY A 84 -18.81 -7.60 14.72
C GLY A 84 -17.60 -8.22 14.00
N GLU A 85 -16.73 -8.88 14.78
CA GLU A 85 -15.49 -9.51 14.29
C GLU A 85 -15.75 -10.55 13.20
N ASP A 86 -16.84 -11.31 13.30
CA ASP A 86 -17.21 -12.33 12.32
C ASP A 86 -17.50 -11.75 10.93
N ALA A 87 -18.16 -10.58 10.85
CA ALA A 87 -18.48 -9.94 9.57
C ALA A 87 -17.23 -9.32 8.91
N TRP A 88 -16.31 -8.80 9.73
CA TRP A 88 -15.00 -8.33 9.27
C TRP A 88 -14.17 -9.49 8.71
N ILE A 89 -14.06 -10.60 9.45
CA ILE A 89 -13.35 -11.79 9.01
C ILE A 89 -13.99 -12.35 7.73
N ALA A 90 -15.32 -12.44 7.64
CA ALA A 90 -15.99 -12.91 6.43
C ALA A 90 -15.64 -12.05 5.20
N LYS A 91 -15.64 -10.72 5.35
CA LYS A 91 -15.30 -9.78 4.25
C LYS A 91 -13.82 -9.87 3.85
N LEU A 92 -12.93 -10.06 4.81
CA LEU A 92 -11.51 -10.26 4.57
C LEU A 92 -11.26 -11.60 3.85
N THR A 93 -11.92 -12.67 4.30
CA THR A 93 -11.88 -13.98 3.65
C THR A 93 -12.44 -13.92 2.22
N GLU A 94 -13.58 -13.24 1.99
CA GLU A 94 -14.14 -13.07 0.65
C GLU A 94 -13.16 -12.35 -0.30
N ARG A 95 -12.51 -11.27 0.17
CA ARG A 95 -11.49 -10.57 -0.62
C ARG A 95 -10.27 -11.45 -0.88
N ALA A 96 -9.80 -12.20 0.11
CA ALA A 96 -8.68 -13.12 -0.05
C ALA A 96 -8.99 -14.24 -1.06
N GLU A 97 -10.18 -14.85 -1.01
CA GLU A 97 -10.59 -15.89 -1.95
C GLU A 97 -10.66 -15.37 -3.40
N LEU A 98 -11.23 -14.17 -3.61
CA LEU A 98 -11.26 -13.54 -4.95
C LEU A 98 -9.85 -13.27 -5.51
N LEU A 99 -8.89 -12.90 -4.65
CA LEU A 99 -7.52 -12.72 -5.06
C LEU A 99 -6.86 -14.06 -5.40
N LYS A 100 -7.11 -15.09 -4.59
CA LYS A 100 -6.56 -16.44 -4.76
C LYS A 100 -7.04 -17.11 -6.04
N GLU A 101 -8.33 -17.01 -6.38
CA GLU A 101 -8.88 -17.54 -7.65
C GLU A 101 -8.13 -17.03 -8.88
N ARG A 102 -7.60 -15.79 -8.82
CA ARG A 102 -6.77 -15.24 -9.90
C ARG A 102 -5.36 -15.84 -9.92
N LEU A 103 -4.75 -16.07 -8.76
CA LEU A 103 -3.41 -16.66 -8.65
C LEU A 103 -3.38 -18.12 -9.13
N GLU A 104 -4.49 -18.85 -8.98
CA GLU A 104 -4.61 -20.25 -9.39
C GLU A 104 -4.69 -20.46 -10.90
N ARG A 105 -4.83 -19.38 -11.68
CA ARG A 105 -4.76 -19.47 -13.15
C ARG A 105 -3.38 -19.94 -13.61
N PRO A 106 -3.31 -20.66 -14.76
CA PRO A 106 -2.03 -21.04 -15.35
C PRO A 106 -1.09 -19.85 -15.53
N ALA A 107 0.21 -20.08 -15.32
CA ALA A 107 1.24 -19.09 -15.62
C ALA A 107 1.11 -18.62 -17.08
N GLY A 108 1.23 -17.32 -17.30
CA GLY A 108 1.03 -16.65 -18.57
C GLY A 108 -0.39 -16.13 -18.83
N ASP A 109 -1.37 -16.61 -18.06
CA ASP A 109 -2.81 -16.30 -18.20
C ASP A 109 -3.44 -15.68 -16.93
N ARG A 110 -2.62 -15.34 -15.93
CA ARG A 110 -3.08 -14.73 -14.67
C ARG A 110 -3.67 -13.34 -14.88
N PHE A 111 -3.04 -12.55 -15.75
CA PHE A 111 -3.45 -11.18 -16.08
C PHE A 111 -3.66 -10.98 -17.57
N ALA A 112 -4.37 -9.90 -17.93
CA ALA A 112 -4.57 -9.55 -19.32
C ALA A 112 -3.24 -9.08 -19.98
N PRO A 113 -2.95 -9.51 -21.22
CA PRO A 113 -1.79 -9.02 -21.96
C PRO A 113 -1.92 -7.52 -22.28
N ALA A 114 -0.78 -6.84 -22.39
CA ALA A 114 -0.78 -5.44 -22.79
C ALA A 114 -1.14 -5.28 -24.29
N PRO A 115 -1.83 -4.18 -24.68
CA PRO A 115 -2.07 -3.85 -26.08
C PRO A 115 -0.76 -3.68 -26.86
N GLN A 116 -0.80 -3.92 -28.17
CA GLN A 116 0.40 -3.94 -28.99
C GLN A 116 1.17 -2.61 -28.92
N GLY A 117 2.46 -2.67 -28.59
CA GLY A 117 3.33 -1.51 -28.50
C GLY A 117 3.31 -0.79 -27.14
N GLU A 118 2.38 -1.11 -26.25
CA GLU A 118 2.34 -0.54 -24.89
C GLU A 118 3.39 -1.19 -23.97
N PRO A 119 3.90 -0.46 -22.96
CA PRO A 119 4.69 -1.02 -21.88
C PRO A 119 3.95 -2.16 -21.17
N ALA A 120 4.70 -3.16 -20.75
CA ALA A 120 4.18 -4.35 -20.12
C ALA A 120 5.21 -4.93 -19.15
N TYR A 121 4.75 -5.61 -18.10
CA TYR A 121 5.62 -6.40 -17.25
C TYR A 121 5.90 -7.78 -17.83
N ASP A 122 7.11 -8.29 -17.61
CA ASP A 122 7.48 -9.66 -17.91
C ASP A 122 6.54 -10.64 -17.19
N LYS A 123 5.91 -11.53 -17.96
CA LYS A 123 4.95 -12.50 -17.42
C LYS A 123 5.60 -13.45 -16.42
N ALA A 124 6.82 -13.92 -16.69
CA ALA A 124 7.52 -14.86 -15.83
C ALA A 124 7.89 -14.23 -14.49
N ASP A 125 8.32 -12.96 -14.49
CA ASP A 125 8.63 -12.25 -13.24
C ASP A 125 7.37 -12.04 -12.38
N VAL A 126 6.25 -11.65 -13.01
CA VAL A 126 4.96 -11.49 -12.31
C VAL A 126 4.42 -12.83 -11.82
N ASP A 127 4.47 -13.87 -12.66
CA ASP A 127 4.01 -15.20 -12.29
C ASP A 127 4.84 -15.80 -11.16
N ALA A 128 6.15 -15.54 -11.11
CA ALA A 128 6.99 -15.98 -10.00
C ALA A 128 6.57 -15.36 -8.67
N LEU A 129 6.27 -14.05 -8.64
CA LEU A 129 5.72 -13.42 -7.43
C LEU A 129 4.36 -14.02 -7.06
N CYS A 130 3.48 -14.24 -8.05
CA CYS A 130 2.19 -14.87 -7.81
C CYS A 130 2.33 -16.29 -7.23
N ASP A 131 3.33 -17.07 -7.65
CA ASP A 131 3.61 -18.39 -7.07
C ASP A 131 4.04 -18.28 -5.60
N GLN A 132 4.88 -17.28 -5.28
CA GLN A 132 5.27 -17.01 -3.89
C GLN A 132 4.07 -16.58 -3.03
N LEU A 133 3.14 -15.78 -3.58
CA LEU A 133 1.90 -15.42 -2.91
C LEU A 133 1.02 -16.64 -2.64
N VAL A 134 0.89 -17.56 -3.61
CA VAL A 134 0.16 -18.83 -3.39
C VAL A 134 0.80 -19.65 -2.28
N ALA A 135 2.13 -19.75 -2.27
CA ALA A 135 2.88 -20.48 -1.24
C ALA A 135 2.76 -19.82 0.14
N TYR A 136 2.66 -18.49 0.21
CA TYR A 136 2.35 -17.75 1.44
C TYR A 136 0.94 -18.11 1.95
N PHE A 137 -0.09 -18.01 1.09
CA PHE A 137 -1.48 -18.25 1.49
C PHE A 137 -1.81 -19.72 1.78
N THR A 138 -1.14 -20.67 1.12
CA THR A 138 -1.49 -22.10 1.19
C THR A 138 -0.57 -22.88 2.12
N ASP A 139 0.74 -22.63 2.00
CA ASP A 139 1.78 -23.43 2.67
C ASP A 139 2.40 -22.69 3.87
N GLY A 140 2.00 -21.44 4.11
CA GLY A 140 2.51 -20.62 5.20
C GLY A 140 3.96 -20.17 5.02
N HIS A 141 4.45 -20.10 3.77
CA HIS A 141 5.79 -19.56 3.51
C HIS A 141 5.85 -18.10 3.94
N PRO A 142 6.91 -17.65 4.64
CA PRO A 142 7.01 -16.27 5.09
C PRO A 142 7.17 -15.33 3.88
N MET A 143 6.30 -14.32 3.82
CA MET A 143 6.39 -13.18 2.90
C MET A 143 5.90 -11.94 3.64
N SER A 144 6.61 -10.82 3.48
CA SER A 144 6.19 -9.54 4.05
C SER A 144 5.37 -8.72 3.05
N VAL A 145 4.50 -7.85 3.56
CA VAL A 145 3.78 -6.83 2.75
C VAL A 145 4.78 -5.98 1.94
N ASP A 146 5.92 -5.69 2.53
CA ASP A 146 7.01 -4.92 1.92
C ASP A 146 7.63 -5.61 0.71
N ASP A 147 7.68 -6.95 0.68
CA ASP A 147 8.18 -7.71 -0.47
C ASP A 147 7.25 -7.54 -1.68
N VAL A 148 5.93 -7.50 -1.44
CA VAL A 148 4.92 -7.25 -2.49
C VAL A 148 4.99 -5.81 -2.99
N ARG A 149 5.06 -4.83 -2.08
CA ARG A 149 5.11 -3.40 -2.44
C ARG A 149 6.37 -3.01 -3.21
N ARG A 150 7.50 -3.68 -2.95
CA ARG A 150 8.79 -3.41 -3.61
C ARG A 150 9.09 -4.36 -4.76
N ALA A 151 8.15 -5.23 -5.13
CA ALA A 151 8.32 -6.12 -6.25
C ALA A 151 8.61 -5.33 -7.54
N ALA A 152 9.64 -5.75 -8.25
CA ALA A 152 10.05 -5.11 -9.50
C ALA A 152 10.08 -6.16 -10.61
N PHE A 153 9.47 -5.82 -11.74
CA PHE A 153 9.34 -6.71 -12.89
C PHE A 153 10.17 -6.21 -14.07
N GLY A 154 10.72 -7.13 -14.84
CA GLY A 154 11.37 -6.84 -16.11
C GLY A 154 10.40 -6.15 -17.08
N ARG A 155 10.91 -5.26 -17.92
CA ARG A 155 10.10 -4.55 -18.93
C ARG A 155 9.97 -5.36 -20.21
N ARG A 156 8.74 -5.47 -20.70
CA ARG A 156 8.34 -6.03 -21.99
C ARG A 156 7.45 -5.03 -22.73
N ARG A 157 6.95 -5.43 -23.91
CA ARG A 157 6.02 -4.64 -24.72
C ARG A 157 4.98 -5.52 -25.36
N GLY A 158 3.76 -5.00 -25.47
CA GLY A 158 2.66 -5.70 -26.15
C GLY A 158 2.27 -7.01 -25.49
N SER A 159 1.76 -7.95 -26.28
CA SER A 159 1.17 -9.21 -25.80
C SER A 159 2.14 -10.17 -25.12
N GLU A 160 3.45 -9.91 -25.24
CA GLU A 160 4.52 -10.64 -24.57
C GLU A 160 4.59 -10.36 -23.06
N GLY A 161 3.92 -9.32 -22.58
CA GLY A 161 3.86 -8.95 -21.17
C GLY A 161 2.44 -8.75 -20.65
N TYR A 162 2.30 -8.70 -19.33
CA TYR A 162 1.05 -8.28 -18.68
C TYR A 162 0.92 -6.77 -18.66
N ARG A 163 -0.32 -6.28 -18.73
CA ARG A 163 -0.60 -4.84 -18.62
C ARG A 163 -0.24 -4.33 -17.23
N GLU A 164 0.70 -3.39 -17.14
CA GLU A 164 1.26 -2.85 -15.89
C GLU A 164 0.14 -2.42 -14.92
N ALA A 165 -0.76 -1.53 -15.36
CA ALA A 165 -1.86 -1.02 -14.53
C ALA A 165 -2.79 -2.09 -13.94
N VAL A 166 -2.94 -3.26 -14.59
CA VAL A 166 -3.80 -4.34 -14.07
C VAL A 166 -3.06 -5.14 -12.98
N VAL A 167 -1.75 -5.32 -13.16
CA VAL A 167 -0.89 -5.98 -12.18
C VAL A 167 -0.75 -5.10 -10.94
N ASP A 168 -0.47 -3.80 -11.12
CA ASP A 168 -0.27 -2.85 -10.01
C ASP A 168 -1.48 -2.80 -9.08
N VAL A 169 -2.68 -2.55 -9.63
CA VAL A 169 -3.93 -2.52 -8.85
C VAL A 169 -4.18 -3.83 -8.11
N TYR A 170 -3.82 -4.96 -8.73
CA TYR A 170 -3.98 -6.25 -8.08
C TYR A 170 -3.00 -6.42 -6.91
N LEU A 171 -1.73 -6.07 -7.09
CA LEU A 171 -0.72 -6.16 -6.04
C LEU A 171 -0.99 -5.19 -4.89
N ASP A 172 -1.54 -4.00 -5.17
CA ASP A 172 -2.03 -3.08 -4.14
C ASP A 172 -3.10 -3.75 -3.28
N HIS A 173 -4.09 -4.40 -3.90
CA HIS A 173 -5.13 -5.12 -3.16
C HIS A 173 -4.60 -6.31 -2.36
N VAL A 174 -3.60 -7.02 -2.87
CA VAL A 174 -2.93 -8.10 -2.13
C VAL A 174 -2.20 -7.53 -0.91
N ALA A 175 -1.44 -6.45 -1.09
CA ALA A 175 -0.72 -5.79 -0.01
C ALA A 175 -1.68 -5.27 1.07
N ASP A 176 -2.81 -4.70 0.69
CA ASP A 176 -3.87 -4.28 1.61
C ASP A 176 -4.43 -5.44 2.43
N VAL A 177 -4.71 -6.58 1.78
CA VAL A 177 -5.22 -7.78 2.47
C VAL A 177 -4.16 -8.30 3.44
N MET A 178 -2.90 -8.44 3.01
CA MET A 178 -1.81 -8.91 3.85
C MET A 178 -1.56 -7.99 5.06
N ALA A 179 -1.70 -6.67 4.90
CA ALA A 179 -1.60 -5.71 6.00
C ALA A 179 -2.82 -5.74 6.94
N SER A 180 -3.94 -6.30 6.49
CA SER A 180 -5.19 -6.41 7.25
C SER A 180 -5.32 -7.72 8.04
N VAL A 181 -4.45 -8.71 7.79
CA VAL A 181 -4.40 -9.97 8.57
C VAL A 181 -3.50 -9.75 9.80
N PRO A 182 -3.96 -10.09 11.03
CA PRO A 182 -3.20 -9.94 12.27
C PRO A 182 -2.04 -10.93 12.43
#